data_AF-A0A7W8BX79-F1
#
_entry.id   AF-A0A7W8BX79-F1
#
_cell.length_a   1.000
_cell.length_b   1.000
_cell.length_c   1.000
_cell.angle_alpha   90.00
_cell.angle_beta   90.00
_cell.angle_gamma   90.00
#
_symmetry.space_group_name_H-M   'P 1'
#
loop_
_entity.id
_entity.type
_entity.pdbx_description
1 polymer ?
#
loop_
_entity_poly.entity_id
_entity_poly.type
_entity_poly.pdbx_seq_one_letter_code
_entity_poly.pdbx_strand_id
1 'polypeptide(L)' 'MDRQQILGQYDWAPGICFRHQSKGVVPTAHIKTIRPAAGGLQDIRACVDCVVEMNTRRGPGGGCCPD' A
#
# COMPACT_ATOMS: atom_id res chain seq x y z
N MET A 1 -8.65 12.28 -5.33
CA MET A 1 -7.86 11.54 -6.33
C MET A 1 -8.64 10.30 -6.74
N ASP A 2 -8.76 10.04 -8.04
CA ASP A 2 -9.40 8.85 -8.56
C ASP A 2 -8.58 7.59 -8.27
N ARG A 3 -9.23 6.57 -7.68
CA ARG A 3 -8.60 5.28 -7.35
C ARG A 3 -7.85 4.69 -8.54
N GLN A 4 -8.43 4.73 -9.74
CA GLN A 4 -7.82 4.14 -10.94
C GLN A 4 -6.50 4.82 -11.34
N GLN A 5 -6.39 6.15 -11.19
CA GLN A 5 -5.13 6.86 -11.45
C GLN A 5 -4.04 6.47 -10.45
N ILE A 6 -4.41 6.20 -9.19
CA ILE A 6 -3.47 5.76 -8.17
C ILE A 6 -2.98 4.35 -8.54
N LEU A 7 -3.89 3.43 -8.85
CA LEU A 7 -3.52 2.05 -9.18
C LEU A 7 -2.68 1.98 -10.45
N GLY A 8 -2.93 2.83 -11.45
CA GLY A 8 -2.16 2.88 -12.69
C GLY A 8 -0.72 3.38 -12.54
N GLN A 9 -0.36 3.98 -11.40
CA GLN A 9 1.02 4.42 -11.12
C GLN A 9 1.92 3.32 -10.55
N TYR A 10 1.35 2.18 -10.16
CA TYR A 10 2.09 1.09 -9.54
C TYR A 10 2.08 -0.16 -10.39
N ASP A 11 3.17 -0.92 -10.31
CA ASP A 11 3.26 -2.26 -10.90
C ASP A 11 2.66 -3.30 -9.94
N TRP A 12 1.61 -3.98 -10.40
CA TRP A 12 0.88 -4.98 -9.62
C TRP A 12 1.36 -6.38 -9.96
N ALA A 13 1.79 -7.12 -8.93
CA ALA A 13 2.08 -8.54 -9.05
C ALA A 13 1.38 -9.33 -7.93
N PRO A 14 1.03 -10.60 -8.17
CA PRO A 14 0.49 -11.46 -7.12
C PRO A 14 1.53 -11.63 -6.01
N GLY A 15 1.12 -11.38 -4.77
CA GLY A 15 1.99 -11.45 -3.62
C GLY A 15 1.24 -11.32 -2.30
N ILE A 16 1.98 -11.33 -1.20
CA ILE A 16 1.41 -11.16 0.13
C ILE A 16 1.58 -9.69 0.53
N CYS A 17 0.49 -9.08 0.98
CA CYS A 17 0.52 -7.71 1.48
C CYS A 17 1.33 -7.66 2.78
N PHE A 18 2.30 -6.75 2.86
CA PHE A 18 3.11 -6.56 4.05
C PHE A 18 2.27 -6.30 5.31
N ARG A 19 1.17 -5.53 5.17
CA ARG A 19 0.26 -5.18 6.28
C ARG A 19 -0.82 -6.24 6.53
N HIS A 20 -1.26 -6.96 5.50
CA HIS A 20 -2.37 -7.91 5.58
C HIS A 20 -1.93 -9.30 5.12
N GLN A 21 -1.02 -9.92 5.87
CA GLN A 21 -0.52 -11.26 5.55
C GLN A 21 -1.63 -12.32 5.56
N SER A 22 -2.66 -12.11 6.39
CA SER A 22 -3.82 -13.00 6.53
C SER A 22 -4.73 -13.07 5.29
N LYS A 23 -4.64 -12.10 4.36
CA LYS A 23 -5.42 -12.14 3.10
C LYS A 23 -4.85 -13.16 2.10
N GLY A 24 -3.65 -13.70 2.35
CA GLY A 24 -2.98 -14.60 1.44
C GLY A 24 -2.48 -13.91 0.18
N VAL A 25 -2.45 -14.63 -0.94
CA VAL A 25 -1.95 -14.14 -2.23
C VAL A 25 -3.00 -13.25 -2.88
N VAL A 26 -2.69 -11.95 -2.94
CA VAL A 26 -3.54 -10.91 -3.53
C VAL A 26 -2.72 -10.05 -4.50
N PRO A 27 -3.34 -9.29 -5.41
CA PRO A 27 -2.61 -8.31 -6.21
C PRO A 27 -1.98 -7.25 -5.29
N THR A 28 -0.65 -7.18 -5.33
CA THR A 28 0.15 -6.25 -4.53
C THR A 28 1.04 -5.39 -5.41
N ALA A 29 1.06 -4.11 -5.10
CA ALA A 29 1.93 -3.14 -5.72
C ALA A 29 3.22 -2.97 -4.91
N HIS A 30 4.34 -2.78 -5.60
CA HIS A 30 5.55 -2.28 -4.96
C HIS A 30 5.35 -0.81 -4.58
N ILE A 31 5.51 -0.47 -3.30
CA ILE A 31 5.27 0.90 -2.82
C ILE A 31 6.59 1.60 -2.50
N LYS A 32 7.54 0.87 -1.92
CA LYS A 32 8.82 1.41 -1.50
C LYS A 32 9.79 0.28 -1.19
N THR A 33 11.07 0.51 -1.47
CA THR A 33 12.14 -0.32 -0.94
C THR A 33 12.73 0.38 0.29
N ILE A 34 12.75 -0.29 1.43
CA ILE A 34 13.34 0.22 2.67
C ILE A 34 14.66 -0.51 2.95
N ARG A 35 15.61 0.18 3.60
CA ARG A 35 16.82 -0.44 4.14
C ARG A 35 16.69 -0.60 5.64
N PRO A 36 16.30 -1.78 6.17
CA PRO A 36 16.38 -2.04 7.60
C PRO A 36 17.81 -1.89 8.12
N ALA A 37 17.93 -1.51 9.40
CA ALA A 37 19.21 -1.33 10.09
C ALA A 37 20.10 -2.60 10.08
N ALA A 38 19.49 -3.77 9.89
CA ALA A 38 20.18 -5.05 9.73
C ALA A 38 20.92 -5.21 8.37
N GLY A 39 20.97 -4.18 7.52
CA GLY A 39 21.82 -4.15 6.33
C GLY A 39 21.22 -4.76 5.05
N GLY A 40 19.90 -5.01 5.02
CA GLY A 40 19.20 -5.52 3.84
C GLY A 40 18.53 -4.43 3.00
N LEU A 41 18.21 -4.74 1.75
CA LEU A 41 17.15 -4.06 0.99
C LEU A 41 15.89 -4.90 1.14
N GLN A 42 14.83 -4.32 1.69
CA GLN A 42 13.54 -4.99 1.82
C GLN A 42 12.49 -4.26 0.99
N ASP A 43 11.91 -5.01 0.07
CA ASP A 43 10.89 -4.51 -0.82
C ASP A 43 9.51 -4.58 -0.16
N ILE A 44 8.85 -3.44 0.01
CA ILE A 44 7.55 -3.34 0.67
C ILE A 44 6.44 -3.36 -0.37
N ARG A 45 5.66 -4.44 -0.33
CA ARG A 45 4.49 -4.64 -1.19
C ARG A 45 3.20 -4.42 -0.42
N ALA A 46 2.24 -3.73 -1.03
CA ALA A 46 0.95 -3.47 -0.41
C ALA A 46 -0.21 -3.78 -1.36
N CYS A 47 -1.31 -4.30 -0.81
CA CYS A 47 -2.52 -4.56 -1.58
C CYS A 47 -3.25 -3.26 -1.93
N VAL A 48 -4.19 -3.35 -2.86
CA VAL A 48 -5.02 -2.22 -3.34
C VAL A 48 -5.58 -1.36 -2.21
N ASP A 49 -6.19 -1.96 -1.19
CA ASP A 49 -6.69 -1.24 0.01
C ASP A 49 -5.62 -0.39 0.68
N CYS A 50 -4.42 -0.95 0.90
CA CYS A 50 -3.35 -0.26 1.60
C CYS A 50 -2.76 0.88 0.76
N VAL A 51 -2.68 0.71 -0.56
CA VAL A 51 -2.24 1.77 -1.48
C VAL A 51 -3.24 2.93 -1.48
N VAL A 52 -4.53 2.61 -1.55
CA VAL A 52 -5.59 3.60 -1.49
C VAL A 52 -5.59 4.31 -0.14
N GLU A 53 -5.58 3.58 0.98
CA GLU A 53 -5.49 4.16 2.33
C GLU A 53 -4.26 5.06 2.48
N MET A 54 -3.08 4.61 2.05
CA MET A 54 -1.84 5.38 2.16
C MET A 54 -1.94 6.70 1.40
N ASN A 55 -2.56 6.69 0.21
CA ASN A 55 -2.69 7.89 -0.60
C ASN A 55 -3.81 8.81 -0.08
N THR A 56 -4.87 8.25 0.50
CA THR A 56 -5.93 8.99 1.18
C THR A 56 -5.42 9.68 2.45
N ARG A 57 -4.55 9.01 3.24
CA ARG A 57 -3.94 9.57 4.45
C ARG A 57 -2.95 10.72 4.20
N ARG A 58 -2.54 10.95 2.95
CA ARG A 58 -1.69 12.09 2.57
C ARG A 58 -2.48 13.37 2.23
N GLY A 59 -3.81 13.35 2.25
CA GLY A 59 -4.64 14.56 2.09
C GLY A 59 -4.95 15.24 3.43
N PRO A 60 -5.06 16.58 3.50
CA PRO A 60 -5.50 17.30 4.69
C PRO A 60 -6.99 17.05 4.89
N GLY A 61 -7.34 15.97 5.57
CA GLY A 61 -8.74 15.57 5.69
C GLY A 61 -8.90 14.39 6.59
N GLY A 62 -8.64 14.61 7.88
CA GLY A 62 -9.30 13.84 8.92
C GLY A 62 -10.80 13.90 8.66
N GLY A 63 -11.34 12.82 8.12
CA GLY A 63 -12.77 12.69 7.84
C GLY A 63 -13.42 11.97 9.02
N CYS A 64 -14.07 12.78 9.86
CA CYS A 64 -15.36 12.50 10.47
C CYS A 64 -15.47 11.30 11.42
N CYS A 65 -15.56 11.59 12.72
CA CYS A 65 -16.27 10.72 13.67
C CYS A 65 -17.73 10.57 13.21
N PRO A 66 -18.28 9.36 13.06
CA PRO A 66 -19.72 9.17 13.18
C PRO A 66 -20.12 9.27 14.67
N ASP A 67 -21.24 9.95 14.89
CA ASP A 67 -22.03 10.19 16.13
C ASP A 67 -21.82 9.21 17.31
#